data_AF-A0A151A0P3-F1
#
_entry.id   AF-A0A151A0P3-F1
#
_cell.length_a   1.000
_cell.length_b   1.000
_cell.length_c   1.000
_cell.angle_alpha   90.00
_cell.angle_beta   90.00
_cell.angle_gamma   90.00
#
_symmetry.space_group_name_H-M   'P 1'
#
loop_
_entity.id
_entity.type
_entity.pdbx_description
1 polymer ?
#
loop_
_entity_poly.entity_id
_entity_poly.type
_entity_poly.pdbx_seq_one_letter_code
_entity_poly.pdbx_strand_id
1 'polypeptide(L)' 'MAKVASKTNPGRQKGSKATKTYNGRPVQPSLYIHRHTMGKNISYMGAEYENGDPVESDDSSGMPVRWDSI' A
#
# COMPACT_ATOMS: atom_id res chain seq x y z
N MET A 1 35.54 -23.04 16.66
CA MET A 1 35.04 -22.27 15.49
C MET A 1 33.52 -22.39 15.48
N ALA A 2 32.79 -21.37 15.91
CA ALA A 2 31.33 -21.35 15.87
C ALA A 2 30.90 -20.06 15.15
N LYS A 3 30.27 -20.24 13.99
CA LYS A 3 29.88 -19.17 13.07
C LYS A 3 28.81 -18.33 13.76
N VAL A 4 29.08 -17.03 13.89
CA VAL A 4 28.20 -16.05 14.55
C VAL A 4 26.87 -16.00 13.79
N ALA A 5 25.80 -16.54 14.38
CA ALA A 5 24.45 -16.20 13.97
C ALA A 5 24.09 -14.87 14.64
N SER A 6 24.57 -13.77 14.05
CA SER A 6 24.07 -12.43 14.38
C SER A 6 22.62 -12.37 13.94
N LYS A 7 21.71 -12.86 14.79
CA LYS A 7 20.29 -12.59 14.68
C LYS A 7 20.15 -11.07 14.70
N THR A 8 19.85 -10.52 13.53
CA THR A 8 19.53 -9.11 13.37
C THR A 8 18.46 -8.73 14.39
N ASN A 9 18.71 -7.64 15.12
CA ASN A 9 17.82 -7.14 16.17
C ASN A 9 16.38 -7.02 15.64
N PRO A 10 15.36 -7.68 16.25
CA PRO A 10 13.97 -7.59 15.82
C PRO A 10 13.38 -6.17 15.97
N GLY A 11 14.07 -5.25 16.65
CA GLY A 11 13.70 -3.83 16.75
C GLY A 11 14.10 -2.96 15.55
N ARG A 12 14.69 -3.53 14.48
CA ARG A 12 15.15 -2.81 13.29
C ARG A 12 14.57 -3.38 11.98
N GLN A 13 13.26 -3.56 11.88
CA GLN A 13 12.61 -3.28 10.60
C GLN A 13 12.13 -1.83 10.64
N LYS A 14 13.08 -0.93 10.38
CA LYS A 14 12.86 0.50 10.28
C LYS A 14 12.08 0.75 8.99
N GLY A 15 10.75 0.69 9.06
CA GLY A 15 9.83 1.47 8.23
C GLY A 15 9.99 1.36 6.71
N SER A 16 10.37 0.21 6.15
CA SER A 16 10.11 -0.02 4.73
C SER A 16 8.60 -0.10 4.57
N LYS A 17 7.98 0.93 3.97
CA LYS A 17 6.59 0.83 3.53
C LYS A 17 6.44 -0.49 2.76
N ALA A 18 5.37 -1.23 3.03
CA ALA A 18 5.12 -2.46 2.29
C ALA A 18 5.05 -2.09 0.80
N THR A 19 5.88 -2.71 -0.03
CA THR A 19 5.88 -2.47 -1.48
C THR A 19 5.39 -3.72 -2.19
N LYS A 20 4.57 -3.52 -3.22
CA LYS A 20 4.11 -4.53 -4.16
C LYS A 20 4.40 -4.04 -5.57
N THR A 21 4.16 -4.88 -6.57
CA THR A 21 4.26 -4.51 -7.98
C THR A 21 2.90 -4.59 -8.64
N TYR A 22 2.48 -3.54 -9.31
CA TYR A 22 1.25 -3.48 -10.10
C TYR A 22 1.56 -2.95 -11.49
N ASN A 23 1.12 -3.65 -12.53
CA ASN A 23 1.43 -3.32 -13.93
C ASN A 23 2.94 -3.08 -14.17
N GLY A 24 3.80 -3.88 -13.54
CA GLY A 24 5.26 -3.77 -13.64
C GLY A 24 5.89 -2.58 -12.91
N ARG A 25 5.10 -1.78 -12.19
CA ARG A 25 5.55 -0.61 -11.43
C ARG A 25 5.45 -0.86 -9.92
N PRO A 26 6.39 -0.36 -9.10
CA PRO A 26 6.29 -0.45 -7.65
C PRO A 26 5.15 0.42 -7.11
N VAL A 27 4.42 -0.12 -6.14
CA VAL A 27 3.30 0.54 -5.46
C VAL A 27 3.40 0.33 -3.94
N GLN A 28 2.82 1.26 -3.20
CA GLN A 28 2.76 1.30 -1.73
C GLN A 28 1.31 1.41 -1.25
N PRO A 29 0.98 0.96 -0.02
CA PRO A 29 -0.33 1.18 0.56
C PRO A 29 -0.50 2.66 0.94
N SER A 30 -1.67 3.21 0.64
CA SER A 30 -2.09 4.56 1.02
C SER A 30 -3.52 4.54 1.56
N LEU A 31 -3.80 5.36 2.58
CA LEU A 31 -5.15 5.46 3.14
C LEU A 31 -6.01 6.29 2.20
N TYR A 32 -6.96 5.62 1.53
CA TYR A 32 -7.96 6.30 0.73
C TYR A 32 -9.21 6.60 1.57
N ILE A 33 -9.69 7.84 1.51
CA ILE A 33 -10.89 8.30 2.21
C ILE A 33 -11.78 9.02 1.21
N HIS A 34 -12.95 8.46 0.92
CA HIS A 34 -13.96 9.09 0.09
C HIS A 34 -15.18 9.49 0.93
N ARG A 35 -15.51 10.78 0.89
CA ARG A 35 -16.68 11.32 1.57
C ARG A 35 -17.87 11.32 0.62
N HIS A 36 -18.76 10.34 0.78
CA HIS A 36 -20.00 10.31 0.01
C HIS A 36 -20.99 11.35 0.57
N THR A 37 -21.65 12.09 -0.31
CA THR A 37 -22.63 13.14 0.03
C THR A 37 -23.84 12.63 0.82
N MET A 38 -24.16 11.33 0.71
CA MET A 38 -25.26 10.68 1.45
C MET A 38 -24.85 9.99 2.76
N GLY A 39 -23.71 10.39 3.36
CA GLY A 39 -23.43 10.10 4.78
C GLY A 39 -22.66 8.81 5.11
N LYS A 40 -22.29 7.99 4.11
CA LYS A 40 -21.36 6.86 4.32
C LYS A 40 -19.98 7.22 3.79
N ASN A 41 -19.08 7.54 4.71
CA ASN A 41 -17.66 7.66 4.37
C ASN A 41 -17.12 6.27 4.06
N ILE A 42 -16.41 6.13 2.95
CA ILE A 42 -15.71 4.90 2.58
C ILE A 42 -14.24 5.14 2.85
N SER A 43 -13.61 4.27 3.65
CA SER A 43 -12.17 4.27 3.85
C SER A 43 -11.61 2.87 3.69
N TYR A 44 -10.49 2.76 3.00
CA TYR A 44 -9.75 1.50 2.82
C TYR A 44 -8.30 1.78 2.43
N MET A 45 -7.47 0.74 2.43
CA MET A 45 -6.10 0.82 1.91
C MET A 45 -6.13 0.73 0.39
N GLY A 46 -5.88 1.86 -0.28
CA GLY A 46 -5.65 1.90 -1.72
C GLY A 46 -4.17 1.67 -2.04
N ALA A 47 -3.88 1.31 -3.28
CA ALA A 47 -2.53 1.31 -3.81
C ALA A 47 -2.19 2.66 -4.44
N GLU A 48 -0.94 3.07 -4.25
CA GLU A 48 -0.39 4.34 -4.72
C GLU A 48 0.98 4.08 -5.35
N TYR A 49 1.28 4.73 -6.47
CA TYR A 49 2.61 4.71 -7.06
C TYR A 49 3.59 5.54 -6.22
N GLU A 50 4.89 5.39 -6.47
CA GLU A 50 5.93 6.13 -5.72
C GLU A 50 5.80 7.67 -5.83
N ASN A 51 5.14 8.18 -6.87
CA ASN A 51 4.91 9.60 -7.07
C ASN A 51 3.69 10.16 -6.30
N GLY A 52 2.96 9.31 -5.56
CA GLY A 52 1.76 9.71 -4.83
C GLY A 52 0.46 9.59 -5.62
N ASP A 53 0.52 9.15 -6.89
CA ASP A 53 -0.69 8.95 -7.68
C ASP A 53 -1.39 7.65 -7.27
N PRO A 54 -2.72 7.68 -7.07
CA PRO A 54 -3.47 6.46 -6.83
C PRO A 54 -3.40 5.53 -8.05
N VAL A 55 -3.35 4.23 -7.79
CA VAL A 55 -3.54 3.23 -8.83
C VAL A 55 -5.02 3.19 -9.18
N GLU A 56 -5.41 3.67 -10.35
CA GLU A 56 -6.82 3.68 -10.78
C GLU A 56 -7.33 2.25 -11.02
N SER A 57 -8.51 1.93 -10.49
CA SER A 57 -9.23 0.72 -10.89
C SER A 57 -9.85 0.93 -12.27
N ASP A 58 -9.93 -0.13 -13.08
CA ASP A 58 -10.66 -0.11 -14.36
C ASP A 58 -12.18 0.11 -14.18
N ASP A 59 -12.68 0.01 -12.95
CA ASP A 59 -14.06 0.34 -12.62
C ASP A 59 -14.31 1.85 -12.79
N SER A 60 -15.42 2.21 -13.43
CA SER A 60 -15.88 3.60 -13.63
C SER A 60 -16.18 4.38 -12.34
N SER A 61 -15.84 3.82 -11.18
CA SER A 61 -16.03 4.38 -9.85
C SER A 61 -15.00 5.46 -9.49
N GLY A 62 -13.88 5.55 -10.23
CA GLY A 62 -12.79 6.50 -9.92
C GLY A 62 -12.12 6.22 -8.56
N MET A 63 -12.27 4.99 -8.07
CA MET A 63 -11.76 4.52 -6.80
C MET A 63 -10.39 3.85 -7.02
N PRO A 64 -9.39 4.08 -6.15
CA PRO A 64 -8.11 3.38 -6.26
C PRO A 64 -8.26 1.87 -6.07
N VAL A 65 -7.41 1.09 -6.75
CA VAL A 65 -7.28 -0.35 -6.53
C VAL A 65 -6.96 -0.63 -5.06
N ARG A 66 -7.65 -1.61 -4.48
CA ARG A 66 -7.43 -2.01 -3.09
C ARG A 66 -6.08 -2.68 -2.92
N TRP A 67 -5.36 -2.30 -1.87
CA TRP A 67 -4.05 -2.86 -1.53
C TRP A 67 -4.09 -4.37 -1.30
N ASP A 68 -5.19 -4.91 -0.77
CA ASP A 68 -5.40 -6.34 -0.56
C ASP A 68 -5.58 -7.13 -1.86
N SER A 69 -5.96 -6.45 -2.95
CA SER A 69 -6.26 -7.06 -4.25
C SER A 69 -5.10 -7.00 -5.25
N ILE A 70 -3.98 -6.35 -4.87
CA ILE A 70 -2.69 -6.39 -5.58
C ILE A 70 -1.85 -7.55 -5.07
#